data_AF-A0A2G4IPZ7-F1
#
_entry.id   AF-A0A2G4IPZ7-F1
#
_cell.length_a   1.000
_cell.length_b   1.000
_cell.length_c   1.000
_cell.angle_alpha   90.00
_cell.angle_beta   90.00
_cell.angle_gamma   90.00
#
_symmetry.space_group_name_H-M   'P 1'
#
loop_
_entity.id
_entity.type
_entity.pdbx_description
1 polymer ?
#
loop_
_entity_poly.entity_id
_entity_poly.type
_entity_poly.pdbx_seq_one_letter_code
_entity_poly.pdbx_strand_id
1 'polypeptide(L)'
;MLCSSHEIPMWRVEHPVRVSESIALFKEFDSMIDSLPQYAMFLGSSLGLLAVALGIYMLVTPFKEIELIRNGNSAAAISFSGTAIGMALVLHSTASSTFEITEMIVWGGIGLVGQLVALFIVTMLIPGLHDGITKDKTGYGILLGGLSLAMGVLNAGAISS
;
A
#
# COMPACT_ATOMS: atom_id res chain seq x y z
N MET A 1 65.04 9.06 -53.71
CA MET A 1 63.83 9.77 -54.20
C MET A 1 62.69 9.35 -53.28
N LEU A 2 62.25 10.29 -52.43
CA LEU A 2 61.27 10.10 -51.36
C LEU A 2 59.86 10.05 -51.96
N CYS A 3 59.05 9.05 -51.62
CA CYS A 3 57.61 9.06 -51.90
C CYS A 3 56.87 9.24 -50.56
N SER A 4 56.08 10.32 -50.52
CA SER A 4 55.46 10.93 -49.34
C SER A 4 54.42 10.03 -48.67
N SER A 5 54.49 9.94 -47.35
CA SER A 5 53.45 9.45 -46.45
C SER A 5 52.16 10.26 -46.65
N HIS A 6 51.06 9.58 -46.99
CA HIS A 6 49.73 10.16 -47.05
C HIS A 6 49.09 10.01 -45.66
N GLU A 7 49.04 11.10 -44.91
CA GLU A 7 48.43 11.16 -43.58
C GLU A 7 46.90 11.10 -43.72
N ILE A 8 46.28 10.12 -43.08
CA ILE A 8 44.83 9.99 -42.98
C ILE A 8 44.36 11.06 -41.99
N PRO A 9 43.39 11.94 -42.34
CA PRO A 9 43.10 13.09 -41.51
C PRO A 9 42.23 12.71 -40.29
N MET A 10 42.66 13.14 -39.11
CA MET A 10 42.14 12.81 -37.77
C MET A 10 40.74 13.37 -37.42
N TRP A 11 39.98 13.94 -38.37
CA TRP A 11 38.72 14.64 -38.06
C TRP A 11 37.44 13.79 -38.22
N ARG A 12 37.54 12.50 -38.52
CA ARG A 12 36.38 11.59 -38.45
C ARG A 12 36.10 11.20 -37.00
N VAL A 13 35.67 12.17 -36.20
CA VAL A 13 34.99 11.93 -34.91
C VAL A 13 33.52 12.28 -35.12
N GLU A 14 32.79 11.38 -35.76
CA GLU A 14 31.34 11.44 -35.76
C GLU A 14 30.87 11.02 -34.36
N HIS A 15 30.33 11.97 -33.60
CA HIS A 15 29.60 11.69 -32.37
C HIS A 15 28.08 11.65 -32.66
N PRO A 16 27.49 10.51 -33.09
CA PRO A 16 26.04 10.38 -33.28
C PRO A 16 25.27 10.18 -31.96
N VAL A 17 25.86 10.51 -30.81
CA VAL A 17 25.35 10.16 -29.48
C VAL A 17 24.16 11.04 -29.07
N ARG A 18 24.12 12.32 -29.48
CA ARG A 18 23.15 13.30 -28.93
C ARG A 18 21.69 13.10 -29.39
N VAL A 19 21.48 12.64 -30.63
CA VAL A 19 20.13 12.46 -31.20
C VAL A 19 19.49 11.16 -30.72
N SER A 20 20.27 10.09 -30.60
CA SER A 20 19.78 8.80 -30.08
C SER A 20 19.42 8.88 -28.59
N GLU A 21 20.20 9.59 -27.78
CA GLU A 21 19.88 9.88 -26.37
C GLU A 21 18.60 10.71 -26.23
N SER A 22 18.42 11.73 -27.07
CA SER A 22 17.21 12.56 -27.06
C SER A 22 15.97 11.73 -27.43
N ILE A 23 16.06 10.88 -28.45
CA ILE A 23 14.96 9.97 -28.85
C ILE A 23 14.67 8.93 -27.75
N ALA A 24 15.70 8.42 -27.07
CA ALA A 24 15.52 7.51 -25.93
C ALA A 24 14.78 8.20 -24.78
N LEU A 25 15.15 9.45 -24.46
CA LEU A 25 14.46 10.26 -23.45
C LEU A 25 12.97 10.42 -23.79
N PHE A 26 12.66 10.83 -25.02
CA PHE A 26 11.26 11.01 -25.43
C PHE A 26 10.46 9.70 -25.36
N LYS A 27 11.06 8.56 -25.75
CA LYS A 27 10.43 7.24 -25.61
C LYS A 27 10.20 6.83 -24.16
N GLU A 28 11.14 7.09 -23.27
CA GLU A 28 10.95 6.83 -21.84
C GLU A 28 9.82 7.69 -21.28
N PHE A 29 9.76 8.96 -21.68
CA PHE A 29 8.69 9.86 -21.28
C PHE A 29 7.30 9.39 -21.76
N ASP A 30 7.18 8.98 -23.02
CA ASP A 30 5.94 8.42 -23.57
C ASP A 30 5.52 7.14 -22.81
N SER A 31 6.48 6.26 -22.50
CA SER A 31 6.23 5.06 -21.70
C SER A 31 5.76 5.38 -20.27
N MET A 32 6.20 6.50 -19.68
CA MET A 32 5.69 6.94 -18.37
C MET A 32 4.25 7.41 -18.49
N ILE A 33 3.91 8.16 -19.54
CA ILE A 33 2.54 8.63 -19.79
C ILE A 33 1.57 7.46 -19.97
N ASP A 34 1.97 6.45 -20.72
CA ASP A 34 1.14 5.26 -20.97
C ASP A 34 0.90 4.43 -19.70
N SER A 35 1.75 4.56 -18.68
CA SER A 35 1.58 3.88 -17.39
C SER A 35 0.62 4.58 -16.42
N LEU A 36 0.29 5.87 -16.64
CA LEU A 36 -0.60 6.63 -15.74
C LEU A 36 -2.00 6.04 -15.56
N PRO A 37 -2.69 5.60 -16.63
CA PRO A 37 -4.02 4.99 -16.49
C PRO A 37 -3.99 3.75 -15.61
N GLN A 38 -2.99 2.90 -15.77
CA GLN A 38 -2.84 1.68 -14.97
C GLN A 38 -2.56 2.04 -13.52
N TYR A 39 -1.63 2.98 -13.25
CA TYR A 39 -1.41 3.51 -11.91
C TYR A 39 -2.70 4.00 -11.24
N ALA A 40 -3.51 4.81 -11.95
CA ALA A 40 -4.75 5.34 -11.43
C ALA A 40 -5.79 4.24 -11.12
N MET A 41 -5.87 3.21 -11.96
CA MET A 41 -6.75 2.06 -11.73
C MET A 41 -6.35 1.29 -10.47
N PHE A 42 -5.06 1.01 -10.29
CA PHE A 42 -4.56 0.29 -9.11
C PHE A 42 -4.71 1.09 -7.83
N LEU A 43 -4.33 2.36 -7.83
CA LEU A 43 -4.47 3.23 -6.67
C LEU A 43 -5.95 3.41 -6.32
N GLY A 44 -6.80 3.70 -7.31
CA GLY A 44 -8.24 3.87 -7.11
C GLY A 44 -8.90 2.61 -6.55
N SER A 45 -8.55 1.45 -7.10
CA SER A 45 -9.06 0.16 -6.62
C SER A 45 -8.58 -0.16 -5.21
N SER A 46 -7.31 0.14 -4.89
CA SER A 46 -6.76 -0.04 -3.54
C SER A 46 -7.44 0.87 -2.52
N LEU A 47 -7.65 2.16 -2.85
CA LEU A 47 -8.38 3.09 -2.00
C LEU A 47 -9.84 2.66 -1.80
N GLY A 48 -10.50 2.21 -2.87
CA GLY A 48 -11.85 1.68 -2.82
C GLY A 48 -11.96 0.46 -1.91
N LEU A 49 -11.07 -0.51 -2.08
CA LEU A 49 -11.01 -1.71 -1.23
C LEU A 49 -10.70 -1.37 0.23
N LEU A 50 -9.77 -0.44 0.48
CA LEU A 50 -9.46 0.02 1.83
C LEU A 50 -10.70 0.64 2.49
N ALA A 51 -11.41 1.53 1.79
CA ALA A 51 -12.63 2.16 2.29
C ALA A 51 -13.74 1.13 2.57
N VAL A 52 -13.94 0.17 1.66
CA VAL A 52 -14.91 -0.92 1.85
C VAL A 52 -14.52 -1.80 3.04
N ALA A 53 -13.24 -2.18 3.15
CA ALA A 53 -12.74 -3.00 4.24
C ALA A 53 -12.92 -2.31 5.60
N LEU A 54 -12.59 -1.02 5.70
CA LEU A 54 -12.83 -0.22 6.91
C LEU A 54 -14.33 -0.04 7.19
N GLY A 55 -15.15 0.11 6.15
CA GLY A 55 -16.61 0.14 6.27
C GLY A 55 -17.16 -1.14 6.87
N ILE A 56 -16.75 -2.30 6.35
CA ILE A 56 -17.13 -3.62 6.88
C ILE A 56 -16.60 -3.78 8.30
N TYR A 57 -15.36 -3.40 8.57
CA TYR A 57 -14.77 -3.44 9.89
C TYR A 57 -15.61 -2.68 10.91
N MET A 58 -16.00 -1.43 10.61
CA MET A 58 -16.89 -0.61 11.45
C MET A 58 -18.30 -1.20 11.66
N LEU A 59 -18.81 -2.00 10.70
CA LEU A 59 -20.10 -2.66 10.82
C LEU A 59 -20.04 -3.91 11.71
N VAL A 60 -18.90 -4.59 11.72
CA VAL A 60 -18.67 -5.80 12.51
C VAL A 60 -18.22 -5.44 13.93
N THR A 61 -17.43 -4.38 14.08
CA THR A 61 -17.00 -3.92 15.40
C THR A 61 -18.17 -3.31 16.17
N PRO A 62 -18.30 -3.60 17.48
CA PRO A 62 -19.29 -2.93 18.33
C PRO A 62 -18.91 -1.47 18.64
N PHE A 63 -17.73 -1.03 18.21
CA PHE A 63 -17.21 0.30 18.48
C PHE A 63 -17.84 1.32 17.55
N LYS A 64 -18.42 2.38 18.12
CA LYS A 64 -18.78 3.57 17.35
C LYS A 64 -17.54 4.42 17.05
N GLU A 65 -16.60 3.87 16.29
CA GLU A 65 -15.25 4.43 16.07
C GLU A 65 -15.29 5.89 15.64
N ILE A 66 -16.07 6.20 14.60
CA ILE A 66 -16.16 7.57 14.07
C ILE A 66 -16.80 8.53 15.09
N GLU A 67 -17.80 8.08 15.86
CA GLU A 67 -18.41 8.90 16.92
C GLU A 67 -17.41 9.17 18.04
N LEU A 68 -16.70 8.14 18.51
CA LEU A 68 -15.67 8.24 19.54
C LEU A 68 -14.52 9.15 19.10
N ILE A 69 -14.02 8.98 17.88
CA ILE A 69 -12.95 9.81 17.31
C ILE A 69 -13.38 11.28 17.20
N ARG A 70 -14.61 11.54 16.74
CA ARG A 70 -15.17 12.90 16.69
C ARG A 70 -15.30 13.55 18.07
N ASN A 71 -15.50 12.73 19.11
CA ASN A 71 -15.52 13.18 20.50
C ASN A 71 -14.12 13.29 21.14
N GLY A 72 -13.04 13.12 20.37
CA GLY A 72 -11.67 13.28 20.84
C GLY A 72 -11.05 12.03 21.49
N ASN A 73 -11.70 10.87 21.36
CA ASN A 73 -11.20 9.62 21.93
C ASN A 73 -9.94 9.13 21.18
N SER A 74 -8.80 9.25 21.84
CA SER A 74 -7.50 8.86 21.33
C SER A 74 -7.36 7.34 21.21
N ALA A 75 -7.93 6.57 22.13
CA ALA A 75 -7.88 5.11 22.10
C ALA A 75 -8.57 4.55 20.85
N ALA A 76 -9.74 5.09 20.49
CA ALA A 76 -10.47 4.74 19.27
C ALA A 76 -9.69 5.16 18.01
N ALA A 77 -9.08 6.36 18.00
CA ALA A 77 -8.28 6.83 16.88
C ALA A 77 -7.05 5.96 16.61
N ILE A 78 -6.32 5.58 17.67
CA ILE A 78 -5.12 4.72 17.54
C ILE A 78 -5.49 3.32 17.09
N SER A 79 -6.54 2.72 17.66
CA SER A 79 -6.96 1.37 17.26
C SER A 79 -7.47 1.31 15.82
N PHE A 80 -8.27 2.30 15.41
CA PHE A 80 -8.78 2.39 14.04
C PHE A 80 -7.67 2.67 13.02
N SER A 81 -6.75 3.59 13.33
CA SER A 81 -5.61 3.88 12.45
C SER A 81 -4.68 2.70 12.27
N GLY A 82 -4.39 1.93 13.33
CA GLY A 82 -3.60 0.70 13.22
C GLY A 82 -4.24 -0.33 12.30
N THR A 83 -5.56 -0.46 12.33
CA THR A 83 -6.33 -1.32 11.42
C THR A 83 -6.28 -0.82 9.98
N ALA A 84 -6.44 0.49 9.75
CA ALA A 84 -6.33 1.08 8.42
C ALA A 84 -4.94 0.90 7.80
N ILE A 85 -3.87 1.14 8.56
CA ILE A 85 -2.50 0.95 8.09
C ILE A 85 -2.23 -0.54 7.83
N GLY A 86 -2.66 -1.43 8.73
CA GLY A 86 -2.55 -2.88 8.53
C GLY A 86 -3.21 -3.35 7.23
N MET A 87 -4.43 -2.89 6.96
CA MET A 87 -5.15 -3.23 5.73
C MET A 87 -4.48 -2.64 4.47
N ALA A 88 -3.94 -1.42 4.57
CA ALA A 88 -3.18 -0.82 3.47
C ALA A 88 -1.93 -1.64 3.11
N LEU A 89 -1.25 -2.25 4.09
CA LEU A 89 -0.10 -3.13 3.85
C LEU A 89 -0.50 -4.42 3.11
N VAL A 90 -1.65 -5.00 3.44
CA VAL A 90 -2.17 -6.16 2.72
C VAL A 90 -2.43 -5.82 1.26
N LEU A 91 -3.12 -4.71 1.01
CA LEU A 91 -3.43 -4.26 -0.34
C LEU A 91 -2.16 -3.91 -1.13
N HIS A 92 -1.16 -3.31 -0.48
CA HIS A 92 0.15 -3.07 -1.09
C HIS A 92 0.82 -4.37 -1.54
N SER A 93 0.93 -5.37 -0.66
CA SER A 93 1.55 -6.66 -0.99
C SER A 93 0.79 -7.40 -2.10
N THR A 94 -0.53 -7.30 -2.07
CA THR A 94 -1.38 -7.86 -3.11
C THR A 94 -1.12 -7.18 -4.46
N ALA A 95 -1.11 -5.84 -4.50
CA ALA A 95 -0.83 -5.08 -5.72
C ALA A 95 0.59 -5.30 -6.25
N SER A 96 1.56 -5.67 -5.41
CA SER A 96 2.89 -6.08 -5.87
C SER A 96 2.95 -7.49 -6.46
N SER A 97 1.97 -8.32 -6.16
CA SER A 97 1.95 -9.74 -6.56
C SER A 97 1.13 -10.01 -7.82
N THR A 98 0.20 -9.13 -8.19
CA THR A 98 -0.70 -9.32 -9.34
C THR A 98 -1.03 -8.03 -10.08
N PHE A 99 -1.28 -8.16 -11.39
CA PHE A 99 -1.81 -7.10 -12.25
C PHE A 99 -3.34 -7.20 -12.50
N GLU A 100 -4.03 -8.12 -11.82
CA GLU A 100 -5.47 -8.33 -11.98
C GLU A 100 -6.27 -7.77 -10.79
N ILE A 101 -7.23 -6.89 -11.07
CA ILE A 101 -8.07 -6.26 -10.02
C ILE A 101 -8.90 -7.30 -9.29
N THR A 102 -9.40 -8.33 -9.98
CA THR A 102 -10.19 -9.41 -9.37
C THR A 102 -9.39 -10.17 -8.32
N GLU A 103 -8.12 -10.47 -8.58
CA GLU A 103 -7.23 -11.10 -7.61
C GLU A 103 -6.99 -10.18 -6.41
N MET A 104 -6.87 -8.86 -6.66
CA MET A 104 -6.73 -7.88 -5.59
C MET A 104 -7.93 -7.84 -4.66
N ILE A 105 -9.15 -7.97 -5.20
CA ILE A 105 -10.39 -8.05 -4.42
C ILE A 105 -10.39 -9.31 -3.53
N VAL A 106 -10.01 -10.46 -4.09
CA VAL A 106 -10.00 -11.73 -3.36
C VAL A 106 -9.01 -11.69 -2.20
N TRP A 107 -7.76 -11.30 -2.46
CA TRP A 107 -6.72 -11.20 -1.44
C TRP A 107 -7.00 -10.10 -0.42
N GLY A 108 -7.53 -8.94 -0.85
CA GLY A 108 -8.02 -7.91 0.06
C GLY A 108 -9.13 -8.44 0.99
N GLY A 109 -10.04 -9.25 0.47
CA GLY A 109 -11.07 -9.93 1.25
C GLY A 109 -10.48 -10.91 2.28
N ILE A 110 -9.52 -11.74 1.86
CA ILE A 110 -8.81 -12.68 2.76
C ILE A 110 -8.09 -11.91 3.88
N GLY A 111 -7.42 -10.81 3.52
CA GLY A 111 -6.79 -9.90 4.48
C GLY A 111 -7.75 -9.35 5.51
N LEU A 112 -8.90 -8.84 5.07
CA LEU A 112 -9.95 -8.34 5.95
C LEU A 112 -10.48 -9.42 6.89
N VAL A 113 -10.70 -10.64 6.38
CA VAL A 113 -11.12 -11.78 7.23
C VAL A 113 -10.06 -12.05 8.30
N GLY A 114 -8.77 -12.09 7.93
CA GLY A 114 -7.68 -12.23 8.89
C GLY A 114 -7.67 -11.12 9.94
N GLN A 115 -7.94 -9.88 9.53
CA GLN A 115 -8.03 -8.72 10.42
C GLN A 115 -9.16 -8.85 11.44
N LEU A 116 -10.34 -9.29 10.99
CA LEU A 116 -11.50 -9.52 11.86
C LEU A 116 -11.30 -10.69 12.82
N VAL A 117 -10.66 -11.76 12.36
CA VAL A 117 -10.29 -12.90 13.21
C VAL A 117 -9.32 -12.46 14.30
N ALA A 118 -8.30 -11.68 13.96
CA ALA A 118 -7.36 -11.15 14.94
C ALA A 118 -8.05 -10.25 15.98
N LEU A 119 -8.91 -9.33 15.52
CA LEU A 119 -9.73 -8.51 16.40
C LEU A 119 -10.57 -9.38 17.36
N PHE A 120 -11.21 -10.43 16.85
CA PHE A 120 -12.01 -11.33 17.67
C PHE A 120 -11.16 -12.05 18.73
N ILE A 121 -9.97 -12.51 18.36
CA ILE A 121 -9.03 -13.12 19.30
C ILE A 121 -8.62 -12.12 20.38
N VAL A 122 -8.25 -10.89 20.00
CA VAL A 122 -7.82 -9.85 20.97
C VAL A 122 -8.95 -9.45 21.90
N THR A 123 -10.17 -9.27 21.39
CA THR A 123 -11.36 -8.96 22.20
C THR A 123 -11.72 -10.08 23.16
N MET A 124 -11.48 -11.35 22.78
CA MET A 124 -11.68 -12.50 23.65
C MET A 124 -10.59 -12.62 24.74
N LEU A 125 -9.32 -12.37 24.38
CA LEU A 125 -8.18 -12.48 25.30
C LEU A 125 -8.09 -11.32 26.29
N ILE A 126 -8.62 -10.14 25.95
CA ILE A 126 -8.54 -8.93 26.77
C ILE A 126 -9.95 -8.52 27.24
N PRO A 127 -10.42 -9.04 28.39
CA PRO A 127 -11.70 -8.64 28.96
C PRO A 127 -11.78 -7.14 29.19
N GLY A 128 -12.93 -6.53 28.88
CA GLY A 128 -13.14 -5.10 29.07
C GLY A 128 -12.45 -4.22 28.03
N LEU A 129 -11.84 -4.79 26.98
CA LEU A 129 -11.28 -4.02 25.85
C LEU A 129 -12.30 -3.03 25.29
N HIS A 130 -13.55 -3.47 25.13
CA HIS A 130 -14.61 -2.60 24.63
C HIS A 130 -14.79 -1.34 25.47
N ASP A 131 -15.03 -1.54 26.77
CA ASP A 131 -15.21 -0.46 27.75
C ASP A 131 -13.94 0.40 27.89
N GLY A 132 -12.76 -0.21 27.77
CA GLY A 132 -11.48 0.49 27.77
C GLY A 132 -11.36 1.50 26.64
N ILE A 133 -11.68 1.08 25.41
CA ILE A 133 -11.70 1.99 24.25
C ILE A 133 -12.77 3.06 24.42
N THR A 134 -14.01 2.71 24.81
CA THR A 134 -15.09 3.71 24.99
C THR A 134 -14.74 4.76 26.05
N LYS A 135 -14.00 4.39 27.11
CA LYS A 135 -13.53 5.29 28.18
C LYS A 135 -12.19 5.98 27.88
N ASP A 136 -11.76 5.98 26.63
CA ASP A 136 -10.52 6.61 26.15
C ASP A 136 -9.25 6.17 26.91
N LYS A 137 -9.19 4.89 27.29
CA LYS A 137 -7.97 4.34 27.89
C LYS A 137 -6.98 4.02 26.76
N THR A 138 -6.10 4.98 26.45
CA THR A 138 -5.16 4.94 25.32
C THR A 138 -4.39 3.63 25.18
N GLY A 139 -3.99 2.99 26.29
CA GLY A 139 -3.28 1.70 26.29
C GLY A 139 -4.03 0.58 25.56
N TYR A 140 -5.36 0.52 25.69
CA TYR A 140 -6.18 -0.43 24.94
C TYR A 140 -6.19 -0.11 23.43
N GLY A 141 -6.18 1.18 23.09
CA GLY A 141 -6.08 1.65 21.71
C GLY A 141 -4.75 1.27 21.06
N ILE A 142 -3.65 1.49 21.78
CA ILE A 142 -2.29 1.13 21.33
C ILE A 142 -2.17 -0.38 21.14
N LEU A 143 -2.65 -1.18 22.11
CA LEU A 143 -2.59 -2.64 22.02
C LEU A 143 -3.38 -3.14 20.80
N LEU A 144 -4.64 -2.71 20.67
CA LEU A 144 -5.50 -3.17 19.59
C LEU A 144 -4.98 -2.70 18.22
N GLY A 145 -4.63 -1.42 18.09
CA GLY A 145 -4.09 -0.85 16.86
C GLY A 145 -2.76 -1.48 16.46
N GLY A 146 -1.86 -1.69 17.42
CA GLY A 146 -0.56 -2.33 17.20
C GLY A 146 -0.68 -3.78 16.76
N LEU A 147 -1.56 -4.56 17.39
CA LEU A 147 -1.82 -5.95 16.98
C LEU A 147 -2.50 -6.02 15.61
N SER A 148 -3.44 -5.12 15.33
CA SER A 148 -4.03 -5.00 13.98
C SER A 148 -2.94 -4.70 12.94
N LEU A 149 -2.06 -3.75 13.21
CA LEU A 149 -0.97 -3.42 12.30
C LEU A 149 -0.04 -4.63 12.08
N ALA A 150 0.35 -5.31 13.15
CA ALA A 150 1.19 -6.50 13.08
C ALA A 150 0.55 -7.61 12.22
N MET A 151 -0.76 -7.82 12.36
CA MET A 151 -1.49 -8.77 11.53
C MET A 151 -1.52 -8.37 10.05
N GLY A 152 -1.64 -7.08 9.75
CA GLY A 152 -1.51 -6.56 8.39
C GLY A 152 -0.13 -6.85 7.79
N VAL A 153 0.94 -6.68 8.57
CA VAL A 153 2.32 -7.02 8.16
C VAL A 153 2.45 -8.53 7.88
N LEU A 154 1.91 -9.38 8.76
CA LEU A 154 1.97 -10.84 8.58
C LEU A 154 1.20 -11.29 7.34
N ASN A 155 -0.01 -10.76 7.15
CA ASN A 155 -0.81 -11.01 5.95
C ASN A 155 -0.09 -10.54 4.68
N ALA A 156 0.50 -9.35 4.71
CA ALA A 156 1.28 -8.83 3.60
C ALA A 156 2.46 -9.77 3.25
N GLY A 157 3.23 -10.21 4.25
CA GLY A 157 4.33 -11.14 4.04
C GLY A 157 3.90 -12.48 3.43
N ALA A 158 2.76 -13.01 3.86
CA ALA A 158 2.22 -14.28 3.35
C ALA A 158 1.71 -14.22 1.90
N ILE A 159 1.32 -13.03 1.42
CA ILE A 159 0.86 -12.84 0.03
C ILE A 159 2.04 -12.65 -0.92
N SER A 160 3.09 -11.96 -0.47
CA SER A 160 4.26 -11.63 -1.31
C SER A 160 5.30 -12.77 -1.43
N SER A 161 5.09 -13.90 -0.77
CA SER A 161 6.01 -15.05 -0.71
C SER A 161 5.66 -16.12 -1.73
#